data_AF-A0A972M9F4-F1
#
_entry.id   AF-A0A972M9F4-F1
#
_cell.length_a   1.000
_cell.length_b   1.000
_cell.length_c   1.000
_cell.angle_alpha   90.00
_cell.angle_beta   90.00
_cell.angle_gamma   90.00
#
_symmetry.space_group_name_H-M   'P 1'
#
loop_
_entity.id
_entity.type
_entity.pdbx_description
1 polymer ?
#
loop_
_entity_poly.entity_id
_entity_poly.type
_entity_poly.pdbx_seq_one_letter_code
_entity_poly.pdbx_strand_id
1 'polypeptide(L)'
;MFRRTRVALRAEHVFSILIVMALFFFELFNYSTTDFALHDLLGDLKFLGLRWSTILALAFCGIDFAGIARLFTANEDGEPTETWYLLGAWLLAASMNAMLTWWGVSVALLQHVPAGASVLGAETVRKVVPVFVAILVWLVRVLIMGTLSVAGQRLLGAWSMETMAAPPTRRTVRRRPAGVAAAAAEPAPRPMTARAAR
;
A
#
# COMPACT_ATOMS: atom_id res chain seq x y z
N MET A 1 10.98 -32.01 2.00
CA MET A 1 9.97 -30.94 1.84
C MET A 1 10.48 -29.52 2.20
N PHE A 2 11.67 -29.33 2.78
CA PHE A 2 12.18 -28.03 3.27
C PHE A 2 12.96 -27.14 2.26
N ARG A 3 13.11 -27.55 1.00
CA ARG A 3 13.94 -26.82 0.01
C ARG A 3 13.17 -25.74 -0.75
N ARG A 4 11.83 -25.81 -0.81
CA ARG A 4 10.99 -24.82 -1.53
C ARG A 4 10.89 -23.49 -0.79
N THR A 5 10.85 -23.49 0.55
CA THR A 5 10.62 -22.28 1.35
C THR A 5 11.76 -21.27 1.25
N ARG A 6 13.03 -21.72 1.22
CA ARG A 6 14.18 -20.81 1.09
C ARG A 6 14.32 -20.14 -0.28
N VAL A 7 13.79 -20.75 -1.34
CA VAL A 7 13.82 -20.19 -2.70
C VAL A 7 12.67 -19.20 -2.89
N ALA A 8 11.49 -19.51 -2.33
CA ALA A 8 10.36 -18.57 -2.26
C ALA A 8 10.74 -17.29 -1.48
N LEU A 9 11.35 -17.45 -0.28
CA LEU A 9 11.88 -16.35 0.52
C LEU A 9 12.90 -15.48 -0.22
N ARG A 10 13.76 -16.06 -1.06
CA ARG A 10 14.70 -15.25 -1.86
C ARG A 10 14.02 -14.56 -3.05
N ALA A 11 13.08 -15.23 -3.71
CA ALA A 11 12.38 -14.68 -4.86
C ALA A 11 11.44 -13.52 -4.48
N GLU A 12 10.73 -13.62 -3.35
CA GLU A 12 9.86 -12.56 -2.86
C GLU A 12 10.65 -11.31 -2.42
N HIS A 13 11.81 -11.47 -1.79
CA HIS A 13 12.67 -10.33 -1.43
C HIS A 13 13.26 -9.65 -2.67
N VAL A 14 13.70 -10.42 -3.67
CA VAL A 14 14.18 -9.87 -4.95
C VAL A 14 13.06 -9.10 -5.66
N PHE A 15 11.85 -9.65 -5.67
CA PHE A 15 10.69 -9.00 -6.27
C PHE A 15 10.35 -7.66 -5.57
N SER A 16 10.32 -7.65 -4.24
CA SER A 16 10.10 -6.41 -3.47
C SER A 16 11.19 -5.36 -3.73
N ILE A 17 12.46 -5.76 -3.77
CA ILE A 17 13.58 -4.85 -4.08
C ILE A 17 13.43 -4.26 -5.49
N LEU A 18 13.05 -5.07 -6.47
CA LEU A 18 12.82 -4.60 -7.84
C LEU A 18 11.66 -3.59 -7.92
N ILE A 19 10.56 -3.82 -7.19
CA ILE A 19 9.44 -2.87 -7.12
C ILE A 19 9.86 -1.56 -6.45
N VAL A 20 10.57 -1.61 -5.32
CA VAL A 20 11.04 -0.41 -4.62
C VAL A 20 12.00 0.38 -5.50
N MET A 21 12.90 -0.29 -6.21
CA MET A 21 13.81 0.35 -7.16
C MET A 21 13.05 1.00 -8.32
N ALA A 22 12.04 0.31 -8.89
CA ALA A 22 11.22 0.86 -9.96
C ALA A 22 10.46 2.11 -9.50
N LEU A 23 9.87 2.09 -8.29
CA LEU A 23 9.24 3.24 -7.66
C LEU A 23 10.21 4.39 -7.46
N PHE A 24 11.40 4.11 -6.93
CA PHE A 24 12.41 5.13 -6.68
C PHE A 24 12.83 5.86 -7.96
N PHE A 25 13.17 5.12 -9.02
CA PHE A 25 13.53 5.74 -10.30
C PHE A 25 12.37 6.46 -10.96
N PHE A 26 11.15 5.93 -10.83
CA PHE A 26 9.95 6.57 -11.35
C PHE A 26 9.65 7.91 -10.65
N GLU A 27 9.81 7.95 -9.32
CA GLU A 27 9.67 9.18 -8.53
C GLU A 27 10.78 10.18 -8.84
N LEU A 28 12.02 9.72 -9.02
CA LEU A 28 13.13 10.60 -9.40
C LEU A 28 12.89 11.28 -10.75
N PHE A 29 12.36 10.52 -11.72
CA PHE A 29 11.94 11.07 -13.00
C PHE A 29 10.82 12.11 -12.84
N ASN A 30 9.77 11.79 -12.09
CA ASN A 30 8.67 12.72 -11.80
C ASN A 30 9.17 14.00 -11.12
N TYR A 31 10.01 13.86 -10.10
CA TYR A 31 10.63 14.99 -9.41
C TYR A 31 11.38 15.88 -10.40
N SER A 32 12.22 15.28 -11.25
CA SER A 32 13.05 16.03 -12.19
C SER A 32 12.22 16.81 -13.22
N THR A 33 11.17 16.21 -13.79
CA THR A 33 10.31 16.90 -14.77
C THR A 33 9.48 17.98 -14.11
N THR A 34 9.01 17.73 -12.89
CA THR A 34 8.18 18.68 -12.11
C THR A 34 9.00 19.87 -11.64
N ASP A 35 10.20 19.66 -11.08
CA ASP A 35 11.10 20.75 -10.68
C ASP A 35 11.52 21.58 -11.90
N PHE A 36 11.84 20.95 -13.03
CA PHE A 36 12.14 21.66 -14.27
C PHE A 36 10.95 22.52 -14.76
N ALA A 37 9.76 21.93 -14.86
CA ALA A 37 8.57 22.62 -15.33
C ALA A 37 8.16 23.77 -14.40
N LEU A 38 8.21 23.55 -13.08
CA LEU A 38 7.90 24.60 -12.11
C LEU A 38 8.97 25.67 -12.06
N HIS A 39 10.24 25.33 -12.26
CA HIS A 39 11.29 26.32 -12.34
C HIS A 39 11.13 27.20 -13.59
N ASP A 40 10.72 26.61 -14.71
CA ASP A 40 10.40 27.35 -15.93
C ASP A 40 9.17 28.27 -15.75
N LEU A 41 8.12 27.79 -15.07
CA LEU A 41 6.89 28.57 -14.83
C LEU A 41 7.03 29.65 -13.75
N LEU A 42 7.71 29.34 -12.65
CA LEU A 42 7.83 30.19 -11.45
C LEU A 42 9.12 31.02 -11.47
N GLY A 43 10.07 30.70 -12.34
CA GLY A 43 11.40 31.30 -12.35
C GLY A 43 12.24 30.89 -11.14
N ASP A 44 13.20 31.74 -10.77
CA ASP A 44 14.15 31.45 -9.68
C ASP A 44 13.64 31.92 -8.30
N LEU A 45 12.33 31.77 -8.05
CA LEU A 45 11.72 32.10 -6.76
C LEU A 45 12.30 31.19 -5.66
N LYS A 46 12.86 31.82 -4.63
CA LYS A 46 13.49 31.14 -3.49
C LYS A 46 12.84 31.57 -2.18
N PHE A 47 12.63 30.61 -1.29
CA PHE A 47 12.22 30.81 0.09
C PHE A 47 13.19 30.06 1.00
N LEU A 48 13.76 30.77 1.98
CA LEU A 48 14.74 30.20 2.92
C LEU A 48 15.98 29.55 2.26
N GLY A 49 16.35 30.00 1.05
CA GLY A 49 17.44 29.41 0.26
C GLY A 49 17.05 28.19 -0.59
N LEU A 50 15.82 27.68 -0.45
CA LEU A 50 15.25 26.61 -1.28
C LEU A 50 14.38 27.20 -2.40
N ARG A 51 14.41 26.58 -3.58
CA ARG A 51 13.59 27.01 -4.72
C ARG A 51 12.16 26.54 -4.53
N TRP A 52 11.19 27.36 -4.94
CA TRP A 52 9.78 26.98 -4.91
C TRP A 52 9.52 25.75 -5.76
N SER A 53 10.18 25.64 -6.93
CA SER A 53 10.12 24.45 -7.79
C SER A 53 10.45 23.17 -7.03
N THR A 54 11.50 23.20 -6.21
CA THR A 54 11.98 22.05 -5.46
C THR A 54 11.02 21.68 -4.33
N ILE A 55 10.51 22.68 -3.60
CA ILE A 55 9.54 22.46 -2.52
C ILE A 55 8.26 21.84 -3.08
N LEU A 56 7.73 22.39 -4.17
CA LEU A 56 6.51 21.89 -4.81
C LEU A 56 6.72 20.52 -5.47
N ALA A 57 7.85 20.28 -6.12
CA ALA A 57 8.17 18.98 -6.71
C ALA A 57 8.24 17.90 -5.62
N LEU A 58 8.89 18.18 -4.48
CA LEU A 58 8.89 17.30 -3.32
C LEU A 58 7.49 17.10 -2.73
N ALA A 59 6.66 18.14 -2.70
CA ALA A 59 5.28 18.04 -2.23
C ALA A 59 4.44 17.10 -3.13
N PHE A 60 4.58 17.20 -4.45
CA PHE A 60 3.89 16.31 -5.39
C PHE A 60 4.33 14.85 -5.23
N CYS A 61 5.63 14.58 -5.11
CA CYS A 61 6.14 13.24 -4.79
C CYS A 61 5.65 12.76 -3.41
N GLY A 62 5.54 13.67 -2.43
CA GLY A 62 5.03 13.36 -1.10
C GLY A 62 3.57 12.89 -1.12
N ILE A 63 2.73 13.42 -2.02
CA ILE A 63 1.34 12.99 -2.19
C ILE A 63 1.28 11.54 -2.70
N ASP A 64 2.21 11.13 -3.58
CA ASP A 64 2.30 9.74 -4.03
C ASP A 64 2.64 8.80 -2.88
N PHE A 65 3.66 9.16 -2.09
CA PHE A 65 4.02 8.37 -0.91
C PHE A 65 2.91 8.33 0.14
N ALA A 66 2.15 9.42 0.33
CA ALA A 66 0.98 9.43 1.22
C ALA A 66 -0.12 8.46 0.74
N GLY A 67 -0.32 8.36 -0.58
CA GLY A 67 -1.22 7.37 -1.18
C GLY A 67 -0.81 5.93 -0.85
N ILE A 68 0.50 5.63 -0.87
CA ILE A 68 1.05 4.33 -0.47
C ILE A 68 0.93 4.10 1.04
N ALA A 69 1.30 5.08 1.86
CA ALA A 69 1.32 4.96 3.32
C ALA A 69 -0.05 4.57 3.87
N ARG A 70 -1.11 5.16 3.30
CA ARG A 70 -2.48 4.87 3.65
C ARG A 70 -2.92 3.43 3.38
N LEU A 71 -2.33 2.79 2.38
CA LEU A 71 -2.60 1.39 2.12
C LEU A 71 -2.16 0.49 3.28
N PHE A 72 -1.11 0.89 4.00
CA PHE A 72 -0.60 0.18 5.18
C PHE A 72 -1.37 0.51 6.47
N THR A 73 -2.11 1.62 6.49
CA THR A 73 -2.92 2.06 7.64
C THR A 73 -4.42 1.84 7.45
N ALA A 74 -4.85 1.19 6.37
CA ALA A 74 -6.24 0.81 6.14
C ALA A 74 -6.68 -0.28 7.15
N ASN A 75 -6.90 0.13 8.40
CA ASN A 75 -7.61 -0.65 9.39
C ASN A 75 -9.08 -0.75 8.96
N GLU A 76 -9.72 -1.90 9.19
CA GLU A 76 -11.09 -2.23 8.76
C GLU A 76 -12.18 -1.28 9.33
N ASP A 77 -11.82 -0.36 10.22
CA ASP A 77 -12.72 0.56 10.94
C ASP A 77 -12.77 1.99 10.37
N GLY A 78 -12.00 2.30 9.32
CA GLY A 78 -11.95 3.63 8.71
C GLY A 78 -13.16 3.93 7.84
N GLU A 79 -13.82 5.07 8.08
CA GLU A 79 -15.02 5.49 7.34
C GLU A 79 -14.74 5.55 5.82
N PRO A 80 -15.52 4.84 4.97
CA PRO A 80 -15.19 4.66 3.54
C PRO A 80 -15.14 5.97 2.74
N THR A 81 -15.74 7.04 3.25
CA THR A 81 -15.81 8.35 2.58
C THR A 81 -14.46 9.07 2.55
N GLU A 82 -13.69 9.03 3.64
CA GLU A 82 -12.34 9.61 3.68
C GLU A 82 -11.43 8.93 2.64
N THR A 83 -11.72 7.66 2.34
CA THR A 83 -11.02 6.90 1.31
C THR A 83 -11.18 7.43 -0.08
N TRP A 84 -12.39 7.82 -0.43
CA TRP A 84 -12.69 8.38 -1.73
C TRP A 84 -12.09 9.78 -1.92
N TYR A 85 -12.09 10.61 -0.89
CA TYR A 85 -11.47 11.94 -0.97
C TYR A 85 -9.96 11.88 -1.13
N LEU A 86 -9.28 10.98 -0.41
CA LEU A 86 -7.82 10.81 -0.52
C LEU A 86 -7.42 10.19 -1.87
N LEU A 87 -8.22 9.26 -2.39
CA LEU A 87 -8.04 8.75 -3.76
C LEU A 87 -8.24 9.85 -4.81
N GLY A 88 -9.27 10.69 -4.64
CA GLY A 88 -9.53 11.82 -5.52
C GLY A 88 -8.42 12.87 -5.50
N ALA A 89 -7.91 13.21 -4.31
CA ALA A 89 -6.78 14.14 -4.14
C ALA A 89 -5.51 13.61 -4.81
N TRP A 90 -5.21 12.32 -4.65
CA TRP A 90 -4.08 11.68 -5.32
C TRP A 90 -4.25 11.70 -6.86
N LEU A 91 -5.43 11.37 -7.38
CA LEU A 91 -5.68 11.37 -8.82
C LEU A 91 -5.55 12.78 -9.42
N LEU A 92 -6.04 13.79 -8.69
CA LEU A 92 -5.91 15.19 -9.08
C LEU A 92 -4.44 15.62 -9.12
N ALA A 93 -3.67 15.29 -8.09
CA ALA A 93 -2.24 15.57 -8.03
C ALA A 93 -1.47 14.88 -9.17
N ALA A 94 -1.77 13.60 -9.45
CA ALA A 94 -1.19 12.86 -10.57
C ALA A 94 -1.52 13.51 -11.93
N SER A 95 -2.72 14.05 -12.09
CA SER A 95 -3.14 14.74 -13.31
C SER A 95 -2.40 16.07 -13.50
N MET A 96 -2.25 16.85 -12.41
CA MET A 96 -1.44 18.08 -12.46
C MET A 96 0.02 17.80 -12.79
N ASN A 97 0.59 16.73 -12.21
CA ASN A 97 1.95 16.32 -12.52
C ASN A 97 2.12 15.90 -13.99
N ALA A 98 1.14 15.20 -14.56
CA ALA A 98 1.14 14.86 -15.98
C ALA A 98 1.17 16.11 -16.87
N MET A 99 0.40 17.14 -16.53
CA MET A 99 0.43 18.43 -17.25
C MET A 99 1.80 19.12 -17.15
N LEU A 100 2.44 19.08 -15.97
CA LEU A 100 3.79 19.64 -15.79
C LEU A 100 4.85 18.82 -16.54
N THR A 101 4.72 17.50 -16.59
CA THR A 101 5.59 16.64 -17.40
C THR A 101 5.42 16.93 -18.89
N TRP A 102 4.18 17.10 -19.36
CA TRP A 102 3.92 17.53 -20.73
C TRP A 102 4.57 18.87 -21.05
N TRP A 103 4.43 19.85 -20.14
CA TRP A 103 5.07 21.17 -20.26
C TRP A 103 6.60 21.05 -20.33
N GLY A 104 7.21 20.38 -19.35
CA GLY A 104 8.66 20.27 -19.24
C GLY A 104 9.30 19.56 -20.44
N VAL A 105 8.71 18.46 -20.91
CA VAL A 105 9.20 17.75 -22.09
C VAL A 105 9.02 18.60 -23.36
N SER A 106 7.92 19.37 -23.46
CA SER A 106 7.70 20.28 -24.58
C SER A 106 8.79 21.36 -24.65
N VAL A 107 9.09 22.02 -23.52
CA VAL A 107 10.14 23.05 -23.45
C VAL A 107 11.53 22.47 -23.74
N ALA A 108 11.84 21.29 -23.20
CA ALA A 108 13.11 20.61 -23.46
C ALA A 108 13.33 20.30 -24.96
N LEU A 109 12.28 19.89 -25.67
CA LEU A 109 12.32 19.64 -27.12
C LEU A 109 12.41 20.91 -27.98
N LEU A 110 12.06 22.09 -27.42
CA LEU A 110 12.27 23.37 -28.10
C LEU A 110 13.75 23.80 -28.04
N GLN A 111 14.47 23.42 -26.98
CA GLN A 111 15.87 23.80 -26.77
C GLN A 111 16.87 22.86 -27.45
N HIS A 112 16.53 21.59 -27.64
CA HIS A 112 17.38 20.60 -28.31
C HIS A 112 16.64 19.96 -29.49
N VAL A 113 17.22 20.02 -30.69
CA VAL A 113 16.71 19.27 -31.85
C VAL A 113 17.04 17.78 -31.64
N PRO A 114 16.04 16.90 -31.43
CA PRO A 114 16.32 15.48 -31.22
C PRO A 114 16.84 14.84 -32.52
N ALA A 115 17.85 13.98 -32.43
CA ALA A 115 18.48 13.33 -33.58
C ALA A 115 17.51 12.52 -34.47
N GLY A 116 16.36 12.11 -33.93
CA GLY A 116 15.27 11.43 -34.66
C GLY A 116 14.35 12.34 -35.48
N ALA A 117 14.51 13.67 -35.41
CA ALA A 117 13.75 14.64 -36.19
C ALA A 117 13.95 14.50 -37.72
N SER A 118 15.03 13.84 -38.14
CA SER A 118 15.34 13.53 -39.54
C SER A 118 14.48 12.40 -40.13
N VAL A 119 13.85 11.55 -39.30
CA VAL A 119 13.10 10.36 -39.75
C VAL A 119 11.58 10.56 -39.70
N LEU A 120 11.05 11.33 -38.75
CA LEU A 120 9.60 11.51 -38.49
C LEU A 120 9.07 12.93 -38.76
N GLY A 121 9.94 13.85 -39.20
CA GLY A 121 9.64 15.27 -39.32
C GLY A 121 9.65 15.97 -37.95
N ALA A 122 10.46 17.03 -37.83
CA ALA A 122 10.66 17.75 -36.58
C ALA A 122 9.37 18.28 -35.92
N GLU A 123 8.35 18.58 -36.73
CA GLU A 123 7.07 19.10 -36.26
C GLU A 123 6.24 18.04 -35.51
N THR A 124 6.18 16.81 -36.04
CA THR A 124 5.49 15.67 -35.42
C THR A 124 6.11 15.34 -34.07
N VAL A 125 7.44 15.32 -34.01
CA VAL A 125 8.18 15.01 -32.78
C VAL A 125 7.88 16.02 -31.68
N ARG A 126 7.82 17.33 -32.00
CA ARG A 126 7.52 18.37 -31.00
C ARG A 126 6.08 18.33 -30.47
N LYS A 127 5.11 17.90 -31.28
CA LYS A 127 3.69 17.87 -30.88
C LYS A 127 3.31 16.56 -30.18
N VAL A 128 3.78 15.43 -30.70
CA VAL A 128 3.31 14.09 -30.28
C VAL A 128 4.11 13.55 -29.11
N VAL A 129 5.44 13.71 -29.10
CA VAL A 129 6.30 13.08 -28.08
C VAL A 129 5.98 13.58 -26.67
N PRO A 130 5.82 14.90 -26.41
CA PRO A 130 5.50 15.36 -25.06
C PRO A 130 4.17 14.79 -24.54
N VAL A 131 3.15 14.73 -25.39
CA VAL A 131 1.83 14.21 -25.03
C VAL A 131 1.92 12.72 -24.73
N PHE A 132 2.63 11.97 -25.59
CA PHE A 132 2.84 10.54 -25.42
C PHE A 132 3.58 10.23 -24.11
N VAL A 133 4.66 10.95 -23.81
CA VAL A 133 5.41 10.80 -22.56
C VAL A 133 4.54 11.12 -21.35
N ALA A 134 3.78 12.23 -21.39
CA ALA A 134 2.89 12.61 -20.29
C ALA A 134 1.81 11.55 -20.01
N ILE A 135 1.17 11.01 -21.05
CA ILE A 135 0.17 9.94 -20.91
C ILE A 135 0.80 8.66 -20.38
N LEU A 136 1.96 8.24 -20.90
CA LEU A 136 2.65 7.05 -20.43
C LEU A 136 3.01 7.16 -18.94
N VAL A 137 3.58 8.29 -18.55
CA VAL A 137 3.99 8.55 -17.16
C VAL A 137 2.76 8.56 -16.24
N TRP A 138 1.68 9.23 -16.67
CA TRP A 138 0.42 9.25 -15.95
C TRP A 138 -0.18 7.85 -15.77
N LEU A 139 -0.23 7.05 -16.84
CA LEU A 139 -0.74 5.69 -16.80
C LEU A 139 0.11 4.80 -15.90
N VAL A 140 1.44 4.85 -16.04
CA VAL A 140 2.35 4.07 -15.19
C VAL A 140 2.16 4.44 -13.72
N ARG A 141 1.98 5.73 -13.39
CA ARG A 141 1.70 6.19 -12.02
C ARG A 141 0.39 5.62 -11.48
N VAL A 142 -0.67 5.69 -12.28
CA VAL A 142 -1.98 5.17 -11.88
C VAL A 142 -1.95 3.65 -11.74
N LEU A 143 -1.27 2.95 -12.64
CA LEU A 143 -1.13 1.51 -12.60
C LEU A 143 -0.27 1.07 -11.41
N ILE A 144 0.85 1.75 -11.13
CA ILE A 144 1.72 1.43 -9.99
C ILE A 144 0.95 1.63 -8.68
N MET A 145 0.26 2.75 -8.49
CA MET A 145 -0.54 2.97 -7.27
C MET A 145 -1.73 2.01 -7.18
N GLY A 146 -2.38 1.71 -8.31
CA GLY A 146 -3.45 0.72 -8.37
C GLY A 146 -2.97 -0.71 -8.05
N THR A 147 -1.82 -1.13 -8.59
CA THR A 147 -1.24 -2.44 -8.30
C THR A 147 -0.70 -2.54 -6.89
N LEU A 148 -0.10 -1.46 -6.37
CA LEU A 148 0.26 -1.37 -4.96
C LEU A 148 -0.99 -1.49 -4.10
N SER A 149 -2.06 -0.76 -4.38
CA SER A 149 -3.35 -0.85 -3.66
C SER A 149 -3.89 -2.28 -3.56
N VAL A 150 -3.86 -3.04 -4.65
CA VAL A 150 -4.31 -4.44 -4.64
C VAL A 150 -3.28 -5.38 -3.97
N ALA A 151 -1.98 -5.15 -4.15
CA ALA A 151 -0.93 -5.99 -3.60
C ALA A 151 -0.72 -5.77 -2.10
N GLY A 152 -0.88 -4.54 -1.59
CA GLY A 152 -0.72 -4.22 -0.18
C GLY A 152 -1.77 -4.90 0.68
N GLN A 153 -3.02 -5.01 0.23
CA GLN A 153 -4.04 -5.82 0.91
C GLN A 153 -3.62 -7.30 1.06
N ARG A 154 -2.98 -7.87 0.03
CA ARG A 154 -2.49 -9.26 0.06
C ARG A 154 -1.28 -9.44 0.96
N LEU A 155 -0.36 -8.47 0.98
CA LEU A 155 0.79 -8.47 1.88
C LEU A 155 0.32 -8.35 3.33
N LEU A 156 -0.50 -7.35 3.66
CA LEU A 156 -1.05 -7.14 5.01
C LEU A 156 -1.84 -8.36 5.51
N GLY A 157 -2.66 -8.98 4.65
CA GLY A 157 -3.39 -10.21 4.97
C GLY A 157 -2.48 -11.41 5.25
N ALA A 158 -1.30 -11.48 4.62
CA ALA A 158 -0.31 -12.53 4.90
C ALA A 158 0.39 -12.32 6.25
N TRP A 159 0.73 -11.08 6.61
CA TRP A 159 1.35 -10.73 7.90
C TRP A 159 0.38 -10.89 9.09
N SER A 160 -0.90 -10.58 8.91
CA SER A 160 -1.92 -10.76 9.95
C SER A 160 -2.21 -12.24 10.23
N MET A 161 -2.17 -13.10 9.21
CA MET A 161 -2.36 -14.55 9.38
C MET A 161 -1.17 -15.23 10.09
N GLU A 162 0.05 -14.74 9.89
CA GLU A 162 1.23 -15.22 10.63
C GLU A 162 1.21 -14.81 12.11
N THR A 163 0.67 -13.62 12.42
CA THR A 163 0.53 -13.13 13.81
C THR A 163 -0.66 -13.77 14.54
N MET A 164 -1.68 -14.25 13.80
CA MET A 164 -2.84 -14.98 14.33
C MET A 164 -2.71 -16.51 14.25
N ALA A 165 -1.54 -17.06 13.93
CA ALA A 165 -1.24 -18.47 14.18
C ALA A 165 -1.01 -18.71 15.69
N ALA A 166 -2.02 -18.41 16.51
CA ALA A 166 -2.09 -18.96 17.85
C ALA A 166 -2.00 -20.49 17.72
N PRO A 167 -1.14 -21.18 18.49
CA PRO A 167 -1.06 -22.63 18.41
C PRO A 167 -2.46 -23.17 18.69
N PRO A 168 -2.96 -24.18 17.95
CA PRO A 168 -4.24 -24.78 18.30
C PRO A 168 -4.07 -25.32 19.71
N THR A 169 -4.65 -24.64 20.70
CA THR A 169 -4.78 -25.16 22.05
C THR A 169 -5.64 -26.38 21.87
N ARG A 170 -4.97 -27.52 21.72
CA ARG A 170 -5.56 -28.84 21.61
C ARG A 170 -6.35 -29.00 22.90
N ARG A 171 -7.63 -28.67 22.84
CA ARG A 171 -8.55 -28.78 23.96
C ARG A 171 -8.71 -30.28 24.18
N THR A 172 -7.79 -30.85 24.96
CA THR A 172 -7.93 -32.19 25.51
C THR A 172 -9.16 -32.13 26.38
N VAL A 173 -10.29 -32.54 25.81
CA VAL A 173 -11.48 -32.90 26.56
C VAL A 173 -11.04 -34.03 27.48
N ARG A 174 -10.66 -33.67 28.70
CA ARG A 174 -10.44 -34.61 29.79
C ARG A 174 -11.79 -35.22 30.10
N ARG A 175 -12.12 -36.32 29.41
CA ARG A 175 -13.21 -37.22 29.79
C ARG A 175 -12.96 -37.61 31.24
N ARG A 176 -13.79 -37.07 32.14
CA ARG A 176 -13.85 -37.49 33.54
C ARG A 176 -14.38 -38.93 33.53
N PRO A 177 -13.63 -39.94 34.02
CA PRO A 177 -14.21 -41.26 34.19
C PRO A 177 -15.28 -41.16 35.28
N ALA A 178 -16.51 -41.57 34.96
CA ALA A 178 -17.52 -41.85 35.96
C ALA A 178 -17.02 -43.03 36.80
N GLY A 179 -16.51 -42.73 37.99
CA GLY A 179 -16.15 -43.74 38.98
C GLY A 179 -17.42 -44.47 39.41
N VAL A 180 -17.49 -45.74 39.04
CA VAL A 180 -18.37 -46.73 39.65
C VAL A 180 -17.95 -46.86 41.11
N ALA A 181 -18.82 -46.46 42.03
CA ALA A 181 -18.74 -46.86 43.43
C ALA A 181 -20.09 -47.47 43.80
N ALA A 182 -20.11 -48.80 43.75
CA ALA A 182 -21.20 -49.63 44.23
C ALA A 182 -21.07 -49.86 45.74
N ALA A 183 -22.24 -50.01 46.35
CA ALA A 183 -22.57 -50.86 47.50
C ALA A 183 -22.45 -50.31 48.94
N ALA A 184 -23.65 -50.32 49.56
CA ALA A 184 -23.98 -50.87 50.88
C ALA A 184 -23.74 -50.01 52.13
N ALA A 185 -24.85 -49.58 52.75
CA ALA A 185 -25.18 -49.98 54.13
C ALA A 185 -26.63 -49.56 54.46
N GLU A 186 -27.48 -50.56 54.67
CA GLU A 186 -28.77 -50.48 55.37
C GLU A 186 -28.53 -50.07 56.84
N PRO A 187 -29.49 -49.41 57.52
CA PRO A 187 -30.28 -50.20 58.46
C PRO A 187 -31.75 -49.76 58.60
N ALA A 188 -32.65 -50.74 58.75
CA ALA A 188 -33.87 -50.60 59.54
C ALA A 188 -33.54 -50.83 61.03
N PRO A 189 -34.26 -50.18 61.97
CA PRO A 189 -35.42 -50.87 62.55
C PRO A 189 -36.63 -49.96 62.80
N ARG A 190 -37.73 -50.64 63.12
CA ARG A 190 -39.13 -50.18 63.23
C ARG A 190 -39.49 -49.73 64.68
N PRO A 191 -40.74 -49.32 64.98
CA PRO A 191 -41.09 -48.11 65.72
C PRO A 191 -41.36 -48.32 67.22
N MET A 192 -41.43 -47.21 67.98
CA MET A 192 -42.19 -47.16 69.23
C MET A 192 -42.74 -45.75 69.51
N THR A 193 -43.90 -45.75 70.14
CA THR A 193 -44.87 -44.67 70.36
C THR A 193 -44.55 -43.75 71.55
N ALA A 194 -45.27 -42.60 71.57
CA ALA A 194 -45.83 -41.89 72.73
C ALA A 194 -45.08 -40.68 73.36
N ARG A 195 -45.75 -39.52 73.22
CA ARG A 195 -46.30 -38.63 74.29
C ARG A 195 -45.57 -37.30 74.65
N ALA A 196 -46.35 -36.23 74.42
CA ALA A 196 -46.54 -34.95 75.14
C ALA A 196 -45.41 -33.88 75.23
N ALA A 197 -45.72 -32.65 74.78
CA ALA A 197 -46.08 -31.52 75.67
C ALA A 197 -46.24 -30.20 74.89
N ARG A 198 -47.46 -29.66 74.81
CA ARG A 198 -47.87 -28.30 75.25
C ARG A 198 -49.30 -28.01 74.82
#